data_AF-A0A8S1ISK2-F1
#
_entry.id   AF-A0A8S1ISK2-F1
#
_cell.length_a   1.000
_cell.length_b   1.000
_cell.length_c   1.000
_cell.angle_alpha   90.00
_cell.angle_beta   90.00
_cell.angle_gamma   90.00
#
_symmetry.space_group_name_H-M   'P 1'
#
loop_
_entity.id
_entity.type
_entity.pdbx_description
1 polymer ?
#
loop_
_entity_poly.entity_id
_entity_poly.type
_entity_poly.pdbx_seq_one_letter_code
_entity_poly.pdbx_strand_id
1 'polypeptide(L)'
;MPALGAPLDVAPPRPAPQTTSRARQHGAQPIVERRRQSAAVTAAAGRASVGGAKKKSPQNPLRGVPLKQALALQLGGDARNLIGWRVIEQQDSRPVGVVDEVLSFDDGGNVQQTYLKVIDEPAVSHLIPLVPDIVTGVHLRTKQVMLDAPEGLLDLGSVTAIIDELRQELEQYSGAPAGSTAEKMGIKCLPGAKQLENVGRGDLVALIRKAGGFAEVAYRLGWKPHRKPPGYWEDVKMLDQELTYFIAGSWLEEKNQEGEIVYRNQDMFSSPLEGMLPTALPIGIDHRRQRGCRWICQSCLK
;
A
#
# COMPACT_ATOMS: atom_id res chain seq x y z
N MET A 1 43.99 21.84 -53.84
CA MET A 1 44.75 20.99 -52.90
C MET A 1 44.92 21.73 -51.59
N PRO A 2 44.18 21.38 -50.52
CA PRO A 2 44.46 21.84 -49.17
C PRO A 2 45.00 20.71 -48.28
N ALA A 3 45.59 21.15 -47.17
CA ALA A 3 46.59 20.49 -46.36
C ALA A 3 46.09 19.34 -45.46
N LEU A 4 47.03 18.41 -45.29
CA LEU A 4 47.17 17.33 -44.33
C LEU A 4 46.63 17.64 -42.91
N GLY A 5 45.82 16.71 -42.39
CA GLY A 5 45.32 16.71 -41.02
C GLY A 5 46.35 16.25 -40.00
N ALA A 6 46.26 16.82 -38.81
CA ALA A 6 47.03 16.42 -37.63
C ALA A 6 46.41 15.18 -36.95
N PRO A 7 47.22 14.28 -36.37
CA PRO A 7 46.73 13.11 -35.66
C PRO A 7 46.18 13.47 -34.27
N LEU A 8 45.05 12.86 -33.92
CA LEU A 8 44.44 12.91 -32.59
C LEU A 8 45.27 12.08 -31.60
N ASP A 9 45.73 12.73 -30.53
CA ASP A 9 46.40 12.11 -29.39
C ASP A 9 45.43 11.17 -28.65
N VAL A 10 45.74 9.87 -28.66
CA VAL A 10 45.01 8.84 -27.92
C VAL A 10 45.56 8.79 -26.51
N ALA A 11 44.77 9.26 -25.53
CA ALA A 11 45.12 9.18 -24.12
C ALA A 11 45.22 7.71 -23.66
N PRO A 12 46.23 7.35 -22.83
CA PRO A 12 46.40 5.98 -22.36
C PRO A 12 45.30 5.57 -21.35
N PRO A 13 44.99 4.26 -21.26
CA PRO A 13 43.95 3.74 -20.38
C PRO A 13 44.29 3.91 -18.90
N ARG A 14 43.30 4.31 -18.10
CA ARG A 14 43.40 4.41 -16.64
C ARG A 14 43.66 3.02 -16.01
N PRO A 15 44.54 2.92 -15.00
CA PRO A 15 44.77 1.68 -14.27
C PRO A 15 43.54 1.29 -13.42
N ALA A 16 43.25 -0.01 -13.38
CA ALA A 16 42.14 -0.60 -12.64
C ALA A 16 42.31 -0.44 -11.11
N PRO A 17 41.20 -0.32 -10.35
CA PRO A 17 41.23 -0.18 -8.91
C PRO A 17 41.73 -1.47 -8.24
N GLN A 18 42.79 -1.36 -7.45
CA GLN A 18 43.31 -2.46 -6.64
C GLN A 18 42.33 -2.79 -5.50
N THR A 19 41.75 -3.98 -5.57
CA THR A 19 40.93 -4.56 -4.49
C THR A 19 41.84 -4.96 -3.33
N THR A 20 41.85 -4.18 -2.25
CA THR A 20 42.49 -4.58 -1.00
C THR A 20 41.59 -5.57 -0.27
N SER A 21 41.94 -6.86 -0.41
CA SER A 21 41.39 -7.94 0.41
C SER A 21 41.85 -7.76 1.85
N ARG A 22 40.95 -7.25 2.72
CA ARG A 22 41.18 -7.17 4.17
C ARG A 22 40.64 -8.44 4.81
N ALA A 23 41.53 -9.40 5.04
CA ALA A 23 41.27 -10.61 5.82
C ALA A 23 40.77 -10.23 7.22
N ARG A 24 39.49 -10.55 7.52
CA ARG A 24 38.95 -10.51 8.87
C ARG A 24 39.32 -11.81 9.58
N GLN A 25 40.32 -11.74 10.45
CA GLN A 25 40.57 -12.74 11.48
C GLN A 25 39.43 -12.66 12.50
N HIS A 26 38.50 -13.61 12.47
CA HIS A 26 37.56 -13.83 13.56
C HIS A 26 38.20 -14.80 14.55
N GLY A 27 38.66 -14.25 15.67
CA GLY A 27 39.01 -15.03 16.84
C GLY A 27 37.76 -15.66 17.45
N ALA A 28 37.77 -16.98 17.58
CA ALA A 28 36.82 -17.73 18.38
C ALA A 28 36.99 -17.36 19.86
N GLN A 29 35.90 -16.94 20.51
CA GLN A 29 35.82 -16.85 21.97
C GLN A 29 35.01 -18.02 22.50
N PRO A 30 35.43 -18.65 23.62
CA PRO A 30 34.78 -19.82 24.17
C PRO A 30 33.46 -19.49 24.87
N ILE A 31 32.51 -20.39 24.71
CA ILE A 31 31.22 -20.44 25.41
C ILE A 31 31.49 -20.69 26.89
N VAL A 32 31.34 -19.67 27.73
CA VAL A 32 31.36 -19.82 29.19
C VAL A 32 29.94 -20.02 29.68
N GLU A 33 29.73 -21.23 30.16
CA GLU A 33 28.55 -21.76 30.82
C GLU A 33 28.26 -21.01 32.13
N ARG A 34 27.14 -20.29 32.22
CA ARG A 34 26.61 -19.76 33.49
C ARG A 34 25.31 -20.47 33.86
N ARG A 35 25.47 -21.55 34.61
CA ARG A 35 24.42 -22.17 35.42
C ARG A 35 24.19 -21.35 36.69
N ARG A 36 22.89 -21.20 37.01
CA ARG A 36 22.27 -21.11 38.35
C ARG A 36 22.71 -20.00 39.30
N GLN A 37 21.80 -19.06 39.58
CA GLN A 37 21.36 -18.83 40.96
C GLN A 37 19.84 -18.55 41.00
N SER A 38 19.14 -19.47 41.67
CA SER A 38 17.80 -19.30 42.19
C SER A 38 17.83 -18.34 43.38
N ALA A 39 16.88 -17.42 43.46
CA ALA A 39 16.46 -16.83 44.72
C ALA A 39 14.94 -16.73 44.71
N ALA A 40 14.33 -17.61 45.50
CA ALA A 40 12.95 -17.54 45.91
C ALA A 40 12.74 -16.32 46.82
N VAL A 41 11.68 -15.55 46.58
CA VAL A 41 11.08 -14.70 47.61
C VAL A 41 9.60 -15.04 47.69
N THR A 42 9.27 -15.60 48.83
CA THR A 42 7.98 -16.06 49.30
C THR A 42 7.06 -14.89 49.67
N ALA A 43 5.81 -15.03 49.25
CA ALA A 43 4.54 -14.65 49.88
C ALA A 43 4.50 -13.66 51.07
N ALA A 44 3.66 -12.62 50.92
CA ALA A 44 2.72 -12.12 51.93
C ALA A 44 1.59 -11.37 51.18
N ALA A 45 0.38 -11.91 51.07
CA ALA A 45 -0.72 -11.77 52.02
C ALA A 45 -1.08 -10.30 52.32
N GLY A 46 -2.15 -9.82 51.68
CA GLY A 46 -2.70 -8.49 51.90
C GLY A 46 -4.04 -8.30 51.18
N ARG A 47 -5.08 -9.02 51.61
CA ARG A 47 -6.47 -8.70 51.28
C ARG A 47 -6.84 -7.36 51.92
N ALA A 48 -7.06 -6.34 51.11
CA ALA A 48 -7.81 -5.15 51.51
C ALA A 48 -8.99 -4.98 50.54
N SER A 49 -10.14 -5.49 50.95
CA SER A 49 -11.43 -5.13 50.36
C SER A 49 -11.74 -3.70 50.79
N VAL A 50 -11.53 -2.74 49.89
CA VAL A 50 -12.04 -1.38 50.04
C VAL A 50 -13.28 -1.29 49.16
N GLY A 51 -14.44 -1.27 49.81
CA GLY A 51 -15.71 -0.93 49.18
C GLY A 51 -15.63 0.48 48.61
N GLY A 52 -15.31 0.58 47.33
CA GLY A 52 -15.40 1.80 46.55
C GLY A 52 -16.87 2.18 46.41
N ALA A 53 -17.31 3.10 47.26
CA ALA A 53 -18.54 3.84 47.06
C ALA A 53 -18.57 4.32 45.60
N LYS A 54 -19.58 3.88 44.84
CA LYS A 54 -19.92 4.43 43.53
C LYS A 54 -20.22 5.92 43.73
N LYS A 55 -19.20 6.77 43.70
CA LYS A 55 -19.34 8.20 43.45
C LYS A 55 -20.07 8.27 42.12
N LYS A 56 -21.37 8.58 42.16
CA LYS A 56 -22.10 9.05 40.99
C LYS A 56 -21.27 10.23 40.47
N SER A 57 -20.53 10.01 39.39
CA SER A 57 -19.88 11.11 38.68
C SER A 57 -20.96 12.18 38.46
N PRO A 58 -20.66 13.45 38.77
CA PRO A 58 -21.59 14.53 38.50
C PRO A 58 -22.00 14.41 37.04
N GLN A 59 -23.31 14.36 36.79
CA GLN A 59 -23.86 14.26 35.45
C GLN A 59 -23.29 15.43 34.65
N ASN A 60 -22.34 15.13 33.76
CA ASN A 60 -21.72 16.12 32.91
C ASN A 60 -22.84 16.67 32.00
N PRO A 61 -23.18 17.97 32.07
CA PRO A 61 -24.26 18.56 31.25
C PRO A 61 -23.99 18.49 29.74
N LEU A 62 -22.80 18.01 29.34
CA LEU A 62 -22.40 17.75 27.97
C LEU A 62 -22.76 16.34 27.46
N ARG A 63 -23.38 15.47 28.26
CA ARG A 63 -23.71 14.10 27.82
C ARG A 63 -24.80 14.13 26.74
N GLY A 64 -24.37 14.04 25.48
CA GLY A 64 -25.26 13.98 24.31
C GLY A 64 -26.27 12.83 24.42
N VAL A 65 -27.35 12.93 23.65
CA VAL A 65 -28.35 11.86 23.57
C VAL A 65 -27.68 10.64 22.94
N PRO A 66 -27.82 9.42 23.51
CA PRO A 66 -27.25 8.21 22.93
C PRO A 66 -27.69 8.06 21.47
N LEU A 67 -26.78 7.67 20.57
CA LEU A 67 -27.03 7.64 19.12
C LEU A 67 -28.35 6.95 18.73
N LYS A 68 -28.64 5.77 19.32
CA LYS A 68 -29.89 5.03 19.06
C LYS A 68 -31.14 5.82 19.46
N GLN A 69 -31.08 6.53 20.58
CA GLN A 69 -32.18 7.40 21.02
C GLN A 69 -32.23 8.69 20.19
N ALA A 70 -31.10 9.26 19.79
CA ALA A 70 -31.05 10.48 19.01
C ALA A 70 -31.57 10.30 17.58
N LEU A 71 -31.16 9.21 16.91
CA LEU A 71 -31.68 8.81 15.60
C LEU A 71 -33.19 8.55 15.65
N ALA A 72 -33.66 7.86 16.68
CA ALA A 72 -35.07 7.51 16.82
C ALA A 72 -35.97 8.69 17.24
N LEU A 73 -35.50 9.58 18.11
CA LEU A 73 -36.35 10.61 18.71
C LEU A 73 -36.45 11.89 17.87
N GLN A 74 -35.40 12.29 17.15
CA GLN A 74 -35.29 13.70 16.69
C GLN A 74 -34.74 13.92 15.27
N LEU A 75 -34.17 12.90 14.62
CA LEU A 75 -33.76 12.99 13.21
C LEU A 75 -34.80 12.42 12.23
N GLY A 76 -36.01 12.10 12.70
CA GLY A 76 -37.04 11.44 11.88
C GLY A 76 -36.61 10.07 11.35
N GLY A 77 -35.61 9.44 11.99
CA GLY A 77 -34.99 8.19 11.54
C GLY A 77 -34.03 8.33 10.34
N ASP A 78 -33.89 9.51 9.74
CA ASP A 78 -33.04 9.71 8.56
C ASP A 78 -31.66 10.27 8.96
N ALA A 79 -30.62 9.46 8.78
CA ALA A 79 -29.24 9.85 9.02
C ALA A 79 -28.77 10.99 8.10
N ARG A 80 -29.42 11.23 6.95
CA ARG A 80 -29.11 12.33 6.03
C ARG A 80 -29.26 13.71 6.65
N ASN A 81 -30.03 13.83 7.73
CA ASN A 81 -30.15 15.08 8.49
C ASN A 81 -28.85 15.51 9.19
N LEU A 82 -27.83 14.63 9.23
CA LEU A 82 -26.50 14.91 9.76
C LEU A 82 -25.60 15.65 8.76
N ILE A 83 -25.99 15.80 7.48
CA ILE A 83 -25.20 16.52 6.48
C ILE A 83 -24.99 17.98 6.93
N GLY A 84 -23.74 18.46 6.83
CA GLY A 84 -23.31 19.77 7.28
C GLY A 84 -23.02 19.88 8.79
N TRP A 85 -23.13 18.79 9.56
CA TRP A 85 -22.84 18.79 10.99
C TRP A 85 -21.34 18.69 11.24
N ARG A 86 -20.87 19.33 12.31
CA ARG A 86 -19.47 19.26 12.72
C ARG A 86 -19.21 17.98 13.48
N VAL A 87 -18.11 17.31 13.16
CA VAL A 87 -17.71 16.06 13.78
C VAL A 87 -16.55 16.34 14.72
N ILE A 88 -16.68 15.92 15.97
CA ILE A 88 -15.74 16.24 17.06
C ILE A 88 -15.35 14.95 17.78
N GLU A 89 -14.05 14.77 17.99
CA GLU A 89 -13.51 13.67 18.78
C GLU A 89 -13.71 13.92 20.28
N GLN A 90 -14.27 12.94 20.98
CA GLN A 90 -14.75 13.07 22.35
C GLN A 90 -13.61 13.20 23.36
N GLN A 91 -12.46 12.57 23.10
CA GLN A 91 -11.33 12.54 24.04
C GLN A 91 -10.72 13.93 24.19
N ASP A 92 -10.42 14.58 23.07
CA ASP A 92 -9.67 15.85 23.04
C ASP A 92 -10.50 17.06 22.59
N SER A 93 -11.78 16.87 22.28
CA SER A 93 -12.63 17.90 21.66
C SER A 93 -12.05 18.46 20.35
N ARG A 94 -11.24 17.66 19.66
CA ARG A 94 -10.61 18.03 18.40
C ARG A 94 -11.65 18.01 17.28
N PRO A 95 -11.75 19.06 16.45
CA PRO A 95 -12.58 19.01 15.25
C PRO A 95 -11.97 18.00 14.26
N VAL A 96 -12.79 17.05 13.80
CA VAL A 96 -12.42 16.05 12.79
C VAL A 96 -12.83 16.52 11.41
N GLY A 97 -13.92 17.29 11.29
CA GLY A 97 -14.37 17.82 10.01
C GLY A 97 -15.88 18.09 9.99
N VAL A 98 -16.45 18.13 8.79
CA VAL A 98 -17.89 18.32 8.56
C VAL A 98 -18.43 17.13 7.78
N VAL A 99 -19.62 16.65 8.14
CA VAL A 99 -20.31 15.59 7.39
C VAL A 99 -20.70 16.13 6.02
N ASP A 100 -20.07 15.62 4.97
CA ASP A 100 -20.35 15.94 3.57
C ASP A 100 -21.51 15.09 3.04
N GLU A 101 -21.44 13.78 3.29
CA GLU A 101 -22.38 12.81 2.72
C GLU A 101 -22.66 11.68 3.72
N VAL A 102 -23.83 11.07 3.60
CA VAL A 102 -24.20 9.87 4.36
C VAL A 102 -24.41 8.73 3.37
N LEU A 103 -23.51 7.76 3.40
CA LEU A 103 -23.48 6.61 2.51
C LEU A 103 -24.16 5.43 3.18
N SER A 104 -24.89 4.61 2.42
CA SER A 104 -25.47 3.36 2.90
C SER A 104 -25.11 2.26 1.91
N PHE A 105 -24.54 1.16 2.41
CA PHE A 105 -24.15 0.00 1.62
C PHE A 105 -24.98 -1.20 2.02
N ASP A 106 -25.51 -1.88 1.00
CA ASP A 106 -26.18 -3.16 1.14
C ASP A 106 -25.17 -4.27 0.88
N ASP A 107 -24.71 -4.96 1.94
CA ASP A 107 -23.71 -6.04 1.81
C ASP A 107 -24.31 -7.35 1.27
N GLY A 108 -25.47 -7.31 0.61
CA GLY A 108 -26.23 -8.50 0.20
C GLY A 108 -26.79 -9.33 1.37
N GLY A 109 -26.54 -8.91 2.61
CA GLY A 109 -27.16 -9.41 3.83
C GLY A 109 -28.24 -8.45 4.35
N ASN A 110 -29.08 -8.91 5.28
CA ASN A 110 -30.17 -8.12 5.91
C ASN A 110 -29.71 -6.89 6.72
N VAL A 111 -28.42 -6.59 6.78
CA VAL A 111 -27.86 -5.48 7.57
C VAL A 111 -27.34 -4.42 6.63
N GLN A 112 -28.05 -3.30 6.55
CA GLN A 112 -27.55 -2.10 5.87
C GLN A 112 -26.49 -1.44 6.75
N GLN A 113 -25.31 -1.17 6.20
CA GLN A 113 -24.26 -0.42 6.89
C GLN A 113 -24.30 1.03 6.44
N THR A 114 -24.38 1.96 7.40
CA THR A 114 -24.37 3.40 7.13
C THR A 114 -23.02 4.00 7.54
N TYR A 115 -22.48 4.86 6.69
CA TYR A 115 -21.21 5.56 6.89
C TYR A 115 -21.41 7.06 6.75
N LEU A 116 -20.71 7.83 7.59
CA LEU A 116 -20.56 9.27 7.45
C LEU A 116 -19.29 9.55 6.67
N LYS A 117 -19.41 10.21 5.52
CA LYS A 117 -18.28 10.78 4.81
C LYS A 117 -18.02 12.16 5.38
N VAL A 118 -16.94 12.30 6.13
CA VAL A 118 -16.53 13.53 6.80
C VAL A 118 -15.36 14.13 6.04
N ILE A 119 -15.43 15.43 5.74
CA ILE A 119 -14.34 16.16 5.09
C ILE A 119 -13.70 17.08 6.14
N ASP A 120 -12.39 16.93 6.33
CA ASP A 120 -11.55 17.84 7.09
C ASP A 120 -10.88 18.87 6.17
N GLU A 121 -10.44 20.01 6.71
CA GLU A 121 -9.56 20.95 5.99
C GLU A 121 -8.09 20.63 6.33
N PRO A 122 -7.22 20.30 5.36
CA PRO A 122 -7.35 20.50 3.91
C PRO A 122 -7.82 19.24 3.14
N ALA A 123 -9.12 19.17 2.86
CA ALA A 123 -9.80 18.20 1.99
C ALA A 123 -9.55 16.70 2.26
N VAL A 124 -9.22 16.30 3.50
CA VAL A 124 -9.08 14.88 3.83
C VAL A 124 -10.46 14.27 4.04
N SER A 125 -10.79 13.21 3.29
CA SER A 125 -12.06 12.50 3.47
C SER A 125 -11.89 11.30 4.39
N HIS A 126 -12.73 11.24 5.43
CA HIS A 126 -12.82 10.14 6.38
C HIS A 126 -14.16 9.42 6.19
N LEU A 127 -14.13 8.09 6.11
CA LEU A 127 -15.33 7.26 6.12
C LEU A 127 -15.51 6.68 7.52
N ILE A 128 -16.54 7.13 8.22
CA ILE A 128 -16.78 6.81 9.63
C ILE A 128 -18.05 5.98 9.74
N PRO A 129 -17.99 4.72 10.20
CA PRO A 129 -19.18 3.90 10.37
C PRO A 129 -20.13 4.53 11.39
N LEU A 130 -21.41 4.64 11.05
CA LEU A 130 -22.47 5.15 11.93
C LEU A 130 -22.91 4.06 12.92
N VAL A 131 -21.98 3.59 13.75
CA VAL A 131 -22.21 2.59 14.79
C VAL A 131 -22.10 3.23 16.18
N PRO A 132 -22.88 2.77 17.17
CA PRO A 132 -22.90 3.37 18.52
C PRO A 132 -21.54 3.37 19.24
N ASP A 133 -20.67 2.42 18.89
CA ASP A 133 -19.35 2.29 19.52
C ASP A 133 -18.35 3.34 19.01
N ILE A 134 -18.57 3.89 17.81
CA ILE A 134 -17.74 4.93 17.20
C ILE A 134 -18.42 6.29 17.35
N VAL A 135 -19.72 6.38 17.06
CA VAL A 135 -20.51 7.61 17.17
C VAL A 135 -21.29 7.59 18.48
N THR A 136 -20.72 8.19 19.52
CA THR A 136 -21.23 8.07 20.90
C THR A 136 -22.47 8.90 21.17
N GLY A 137 -22.64 10.00 20.43
CA GLY A 137 -23.82 10.86 20.57
C GLY A 137 -23.83 12.03 19.59
N VAL A 138 -24.92 12.79 19.65
CA VAL A 138 -25.09 14.00 18.83
C VAL A 138 -25.64 15.14 19.68
N HIS A 139 -25.20 16.37 19.40
CA HIS A 139 -25.71 17.60 20.01
C HIS A 139 -26.51 18.38 18.98
N LEU A 140 -27.84 18.34 19.12
CA LEU A 140 -28.76 18.91 18.14
C LEU A 140 -28.65 20.44 18.07
N ARG A 141 -28.49 21.10 19.22
CA ARG A 141 -28.47 22.56 19.31
C ARG A 141 -27.25 23.15 18.60
N THR A 142 -26.11 22.50 18.72
CA THR A 142 -24.84 22.94 18.12
C THR A 142 -24.56 22.27 16.78
N LYS A 143 -25.41 21.34 16.34
CA LYS A 143 -25.22 20.50 15.15
C LYS A 143 -23.86 19.81 15.16
N GLN A 144 -23.56 19.10 16.24
CA GLN A 144 -22.31 18.38 16.43
C GLN A 144 -22.54 16.87 16.56
N VAL A 145 -21.63 16.09 16.00
CA VAL A 145 -21.55 14.63 16.12
C VAL A 145 -20.31 14.31 16.95
N MET A 146 -20.50 13.57 18.05
CA MET A 146 -19.43 13.16 18.94
C MET A 146 -18.93 11.78 18.54
N LEU A 147 -17.61 11.66 18.41
CA LEU A 147 -16.94 10.41 18.07
C LEU A 147 -16.02 9.93 19.19
N ASP A 148 -15.98 8.63 19.42
CA ASP A 148 -14.91 7.95 20.15
C ASP A 148 -14.21 7.01 19.16
N ALA A 149 -13.36 7.60 18.31
CA ALA A 149 -12.72 6.87 17.23
C ALA A 149 -11.61 5.98 17.79
N PRO A 150 -11.54 4.69 17.41
CA PRO A 150 -10.40 3.85 17.75
C PRO A 150 -9.13 4.39 17.06
N GLU A 151 -7.97 4.10 17.66
CA GLU A 151 -6.68 4.47 17.10
C GLU A 151 -6.54 4.01 15.64
N GLY A 152 -6.08 4.91 14.77
CA GLY A 152 -5.88 4.64 13.35
C GLY A 152 -7.10 4.82 12.45
N LEU A 153 -8.33 4.92 12.97
CA LEU A 153 -9.52 5.08 12.11
C LEU A 153 -9.47 6.38 11.30
N LEU A 154 -9.16 7.49 11.97
CA LEU A 154 -9.05 8.79 11.32
C LEU A 154 -7.80 8.87 10.42
N ASP A 155 -6.75 8.11 10.73
CA ASP A 155 -5.53 8.10 9.94
C ASP A 155 -5.73 7.54 8.53
N LEU A 156 -6.72 6.68 8.31
CA LEU A 156 -7.03 6.09 7.00
C LEU A 156 -7.29 7.14 5.90
N GLY A 157 -8.01 8.21 6.26
CA GLY A 157 -8.25 9.33 5.34
C GLY A 157 -6.95 10.05 4.98
N SER A 158 -6.13 10.32 6.00
CA SER A 158 -4.83 10.98 5.81
C SER A 158 -3.86 10.13 4.96
N VAL A 159 -3.87 8.81 5.13
CA VAL A 159 -3.02 7.90 4.36
C VAL A 159 -3.39 7.98 2.88
N THR A 160 -4.67 8.08 2.54
CA THR A 160 -5.10 8.17 1.13
C THR A 160 -4.57 9.45 0.47
N ALA A 161 -4.67 10.59 1.14
CA ALA A 161 -4.10 11.84 0.65
C ALA A 161 -2.57 11.76 0.48
N ILE A 162 -1.87 11.14 1.44
CA ILE A 162 -0.42 10.91 1.35
C ILE A 162 -0.07 10.01 0.16
N ILE A 163 -0.87 8.97 -0.12
CA ILE A 163 -0.64 8.06 -1.25
C ILE A 163 -0.76 8.80 -2.59
N ASP A 164 -1.73 9.72 -2.72
CA ASP A 164 -1.90 10.52 -3.93
C ASP A 164 -0.75 11.51 -4.14
N GLU A 165 -0.28 12.15 -3.06
CA GLU A 165 0.93 12.99 -3.09
C GLU A 165 2.17 12.16 -3.49
N LEU A 166 2.36 11.00 -2.86
CA LEU A 166 3.46 10.08 -3.16
C LEU A 166 3.42 9.59 -4.61
N ARG A 167 2.23 9.36 -5.20
CA ARG A 167 2.09 8.95 -6.60
C ARG A 167 2.72 9.97 -7.54
N GLN A 168 2.46 11.26 -7.31
CA GLN A 168 2.97 12.33 -8.17
C GLN A 168 4.49 12.49 -8.02
N GLU A 169 4.98 12.49 -6.78
CA GLU A 169 6.40 12.71 -6.47
C GLU A 169 7.30 11.53 -6.85
N LEU A 170 6.81 10.29 -6.67
CA LEU A 170 7.58 9.08 -6.93
C LEU A 170 7.58 8.65 -8.41
N GLU A 171 6.71 9.23 -9.25
CA GLU A 171 6.57 8.86 -10.66
C GLU A 171 7.92 8.93 -11.39
N GLN A 172 8.70 9.99 -11.16
CA GLN A 172 10.04 10.18 -11.75
C GLN A 172 11.09 9.16 -11.28
N TYR A 173 10.85 8.45 -10.19
CA TYR A 173 11.74 7.44 -9.62
C TYR A 173 11.24 6.00 -9.81
N SER A 174 10.08 5.82 -10.46
CA SER A 174 9.36 4.53 -10.54
C SER A 174 9.96 3.50 -11.52
N GLY A 175 11.20 3.73 -11.97
CA GLY A 175 11.90 2.89 -12.93
C GLY A 175 12.19 1.49 -12.40
N ALA A 176 11.87 0.47 -13.19
CA ALA A 176 12.32 -0.89 -12.94
C ALA A 176 13.85 -0.99 -13.08
N PRO A 177 14.53 -1.88 -12.33
CA PRO A 177 15.95 -2.09 -12.50
C PRO A 177 16.27 -2.64 -13.91
N ALA A 178 17.35 -2.13 -14.51
CA ALA A 178 17.75 -2.48 -15.87
C ALA A 178 17.96 -4.00 -16.04
N GLY A 179 17.43 -4.56 -17.12
CA GLY A 179 17.45 -5.98 -17.46
C GLY A 179 16.42 -6.83 -16.69
N SER A 180 15.64 -6.25 -15.77
CA SER A 180 14.65 -7.01 -15.02
C SER A 180 13.40 -7.31 -15.86
N THR A 181 12.70 -8.40 -15.51
CA THR A 181 11.40 -8.72 -16.10
C THR A 181 10.39 -7.58 -15.95
N ALA A 182 10.47 -6.83 -14.85
CA ALA A 182 9.60 -5.67 -14.64
C ALA A 182 9.86 -4.56 -15.67
N GLU A 183 11.12 -4.32 -16.04
CA GLU A 183 11.46 -3.35 -17.09
C GLU A 183 10.93 -3.80 -18.46
N LYS A 184 11.17 -5.07 -18.83
CA LYS A 184 10.67 -5.65 -20.09
C LYS A 184 9.14 -5.52 -20.22
N MET A 185 8.44 -5.66 -19.10
CA MET A 185 6.97 -5.59 -19.03
C MET A 185 6.43 -4.17 -18.81
N GLY A 186 7.29 -3.16 -18.68
CA GLY A 186 6.87 -1.79 -18.36
C GLY A 186 6.20 -1.66 -16.98
N ILE A 187 6.47 -2.57 -16.05
CA ILE A 187 5.90 -2.57 -14.70
C ILE A 187 6.71 -1.60 -13.83
N LYS A 188 6.01 -0.61 -13.26
CA LYS A 188 6.60 0.35 -12.31
C LYS A 188 7.01 -0.34 -11.03
N CYS A 189 8.19 0.04 -10.53
CA CYS A 189 8.74 -0.46 -9.28
C CYS A 189 8.84 0.68 -8.28
N LEU A 190 8.51 0.40 -7.02
CA LEU A 190 8.68 1.40 -5.96
C LEU A 190 10.19 1.57 -5.65
N PRO A 191 10.74 2.80 -5.63
CA PRO A 191 12.14 3.02 -5.32
C PRO A 191 12.45 2.63 -3.87
N GLY A 192 13.68 2.15 -3.62
CA GLY A 192 14.14 1.79 -2.29
C GLY A 192 14.52 3.01 -1.44
N ALA A 193 14.46 2.86 -0.11
CA ALA A 193 14.81 3.94 0.83
C ALA A 193 16.20 4.56 0.56
N LYS A 194 17.23 3.73 0.35
CA LYS A 194 18.59 4.20 0.03
C LYS A 194 18.66 4.96 -1.30
N GLN A 195 17.84 4.59 -2.29
CA GLN A 195 17.82 5.28 -3.58
C GLN A 195 17.26 6.69 -3.40
N LEU A 196 16.15 6.84 -2.67
CA LEU A 196 15.57 8.15 -2.36
C LEU A 196 16.49 9.00 -1.49
N GLU A 197 17.13 8.42 -0.47
CA GLU A 197 18.10 9.10 0.39
C GLU A 197 19.33 9.59 -0.39
N ASN A 198 19.85 8.79 -1.33
CA ASN A 198 20.98 9.18 -2.17
C ASN A 198 20.66 10.37 -3.09
N VAL A 199 19.39 10.54 -3.48
CA VAL A 199 18.91 11.68 -4.27
C VAL A 199 18.53 12.88 -3.37
N GLY A 200 18.67 12.74 -2.05
CA GLY A 200 18.31 13.79 -1.08
C GLY A 200 16.82 13.86 -0.75
N ARG A 201 16.01 12.89 -1.19
CA ARG A 201 14.57 12.81 -0.94
C ARG A 201 14.23 11.98 0.30
N GLY A 202 14.84 12.32 1.43
CA GLY A 202 14.57 11.69 2.72
C GLY A 202 13.17 12.00 3.27
N ASP A 203 12.58 13.12 2.84
CA ASP A 203 11.20 13.52 3.07
C ASP A 203 10.21 12.44 2.59
N LEU A 204 10.39 11.94 1.36
CA LEU A 204 9.54 10.89 0.79
C LEU A 204 9.65 9.58 1.58
N VAL A 205 10.84 9.25 2.10
CA VAL A 205 11.02 8.06 2.94
C VAL A 205 10.23 8.17 4.24
N ALA A 206 10.21 9.36 4.86
CA ALA A 206 9.41 9.62 6.05
C ALA A 206 7.90 9.53 5.76
N LEU A 207 7.45 10.12 4.64
CA LEU A 207 6.05 10.03 4.19
C LEU A 207 5.62 8.59 3.89
N ILE A 208 6.45 7.81 3.18
CA ILE A 208 6.20 6.39 2.91
C ILE A 208 6.04 5.61 4.22
N ARG A 209 6.89 5.86 5.22
CA ARG A 209 6.79 5.21 6.54
C ARG A 209 5.49 5.61 7.26
N LYS A 210 5.10 6.88 7.18
CA LYS A 210 3.83 7.37 7.75
C LYS A 210 2.62 6.72 7.07
N ALA A 211 2.69 6.44 5.78
CA ALA A 211 1.64 5.79 5.00
C ALA A 211 1.56 4.25 5.18
N GLY A 212 2.30 3.66 6.13
CA GLY A 212 2.30 2.22 6.40
C GLY A 212 3.52 1.47 5.85
N GLY A 213 4.47 2.17 5.21
CA GLY A 213 5.74 1.63 4.74
C GLY A 213 5.76 1.23 3.26
N PHE A 214 6.92 0.83 2.78
CA PHE A 214 7.18 0.62 1.34
C PHE A 214 6.29 -0.47 0.71
N ALA A 215 6.04 -1.57 1.42
CA ALA A 215 5.22 -2.66 0.87
C ALA A 215 3.76 -2.23 0.69
N GLU A 216 3.19 -1.56 1.71
CA GLU A 216 1.81 -1.07 1.69
C GLU A 216 1.62 0.02 0.62
N VAL A 217 2.54 0.99 0.55
CA VAL A 217 2.52 2.04 -0.47
C VAL A 217 2.62 1.45 -1.88
N ALA A 218 3.53 0.49 -2.11
CA ALA A 218 3.65 -0.17 -3.41
C ALA A 218 2.34 -0.86 -3.82
N TYR A 219 1.71 -1.59 -2.89
CA TYR A 219 0.44 -2.26 -3.12
C TYR A 219 -0.67 -1.26 -3.48
N ARG A 220 -0.82 -0.17 -2.72
CA ARG A 220 -1.84 0.86 -2.99
C ARG A 220 -1.62 1.62 -4.30
N LEU A 221 -0.37 1.80 -4.72
CA LEU A 221 -0.04 2.42 -6.01
C LEU A 221 -0.19 1.46 -7.20
N GLY A 222 -0.31 0.15 -6.95
CA GLY A 222 -0.27 -0.88 -7.98
C GLY A 222 1.13 -1.08 -8.57
N TRP A 223 2.18 -0.80 -7.80
CA TRP A 223 3.58 -0.92 -8.21
C TRP A 223 4.25 -2.13 -7.55
N LYS A 224 5.32 -2.64 -8.14
CA LYS A 224 6.06 -3.79 -7.58
C LYS A 224 6.96 -3.33 -6.42
N PRO A 225 6.84 -3.91 -5.21
CA PRO A 225 7.75 -3.62 -4.12
C PRO A 225 9.12 -4.27 -4.37
N HIS A 226 10.18 -3.62 -3.91
CA HIS A 226 11.55 -4.17 -4.04
C HIS A 226 11.75 -5.44 -3.20
N ARG A 227 11.14 -5.51 -2.01
CA ARG A 227 11.17 -6.68 -1.13
C ARG A 227 9.74 -7.19 -0.93
N LYS A 228 9.56 -8.50 -1.11
CA LYS A 228 8.28 -9.17 -0.84
C LYS A 228 8.07 -9.31 0.69
N PRO A 229 6.86 -9.03 1.20
CA PRO A 229 6.56 -9.21 2.62
C PRO A 229 6.61 -10.70 3.04
N PRO A 230 6.74 -11.01 4.34
CA PRO A 230 6.59 -12.38 4.82
C PRO A 230 5.19 -12.91 4.47
N GLY A 231 5.09 -14.20 4.13
CA GLY A 231 3.83 -14.82 3.68
C GLY A 231 3.47 -14.55 2.22
N TYR A 232 4.21 -13.68 1.50
CA TYR A 232 3.90 -13.35 0.10
C TYR A 232 3.82 -14.57 -0.83
N TRP A 233 4.71 -15.56 -0.63
CA TRP A 233 4.74 -16.79 -1.41
C TRP A 233 3.75 -17.86 -0.96
N GLU A 234 3.10 -17.65 0.20
CA GLU A 234 2.07 -18.54 0.71
C GLU A 234 0.69 -18.20 0.11
N ASP A 235 0.50 -16.98 -0.39
CA ASP A 235 -0.70 -16.58 -1.10
C ASP A 235 -0.66 -17.08 -2.56
N VAL A 236 -1.51 -18.05 -2.87
CA VAL A 236 -1.67 -18.64 -4.22
C VAL A 236 -1.96 -17.56 -5.27
N LYS A 237 -2.72 -16.52 -4.93
CA LYS A 237 -3.04 -15.44 -5.89
C LYS A 237 -1.81 -14.64 -6.27
N MET A 238 -0.94 -14.36 -5.29
CA MET A 238 0.30 -13.64 -5.54
C MET A 238 1.30 -14.50 -6.32
N LEU A 239 1.34 -15.81 -6.02
CA LEU A 239 2.14 -16.77 -6.76
C LEU A 239 1.70 -16.88 -8.23
N ASP A 240 0.40 -17.02 -8.49
CA ASP A 240 -0.16 -17.08 -9.84
C ASP A 240 0.16 -15.82 -10.66
N GLN A 241 0.07 -14.64 -10.02
CA GLN A 241 0.44 -13.38 -10.66
C GLN A 241 1.94 -13.33 -11.00
N GLU A 242 2.82 -13.69 -10.06
CA GLU A 242 4.27 -13.70 -10.32
C GLU A 242 4.66 -14.73 -11.36
N LEU A 243 4.03 -15.91 -11.37
CA LEU A 243 4.24 -16.92 -12.39
C LEU A 243 3.76 -16.43 -13.77
N THR A 244 2.62 -15.74 -13.82
CA THR A 244 2.10 -15.11 -15.04
C THR A 244 3.09 -14.07 -15.57
N TYR A 245 3.60 -13.20 -14.71
CA TYR A 245 4.61 -12.20 -15.10
C TYR A 245 5.92 -12.83 -15.54
N PHE A 246 6.35 -13.89 -14.87
CA PHE A 246 7.54 -14.65 -15.23
C PHE A 246 7.40 -15.26 -16.63
N ILE A 247 6.32 -16.02 -16.87
CA ILE A 247 6.05 -16.64 -18.16
C ILE A 247 5.98 -15.58 -19.25
N ALA A 248 5.25 -14.48 -19.04
CA ALA A 248 5.14 -13.40 -20.01
C ALA A 248 6.49 -12.74 -20.34
N GLY A 249 7.32 -12.51 -19.33
CA GLY A 249 8.63 -11.90 -19.48
C GLY A 249 9.70 -12.77 -20.15
N SER A 250 9.49 -14.10 -20.20
CA SER A 250 10.38 -15.05 -20.85
C SER A 250 10.13 -15.18 -22.35
N TRP A 251 9.06 -14.61 -22.90
CA TRP A 251 8.81 -14.59 -24.35
C TRP A 251 9.55 -13.42 -25.02
N LEU A 252 10.35 -13.72 -26.05
CA LEU A 252 10.94 -12.75 -26.95
C LEU A 252 10.19 -12.72 -28.27
N GLU A 253 10.06 -11.53 -28.83
CA GLU A 253 9.68 -11.32 -30.22
C GLU A 253 10.94 -11.35 -31.11
N GLU A 254 11.02 -12.32 -32.01
CA GLU A 254 12.08 -12.42 -33.02
C GLU A 254 11.46 -12.32 -34.42
N LYS A 255 12.17 -11.70 -35.37
CA LYS A 255 11.78 -11.75 -36.79
C LYS A 255 12.52 -12.89 -37.47
N ASN A 256 11.79 -13.78 -38.14
CA ASN A 256 12.42 -14.83 -38.94
C ASN A 256 13.04 -14.23 -40.23
N GLN A 257 13.73 -15.06 -41.00
CA GLN A 257 14.38 -14.64 -42.26
C GLN A 257 13.37 -14.12 -43.30
N GLU A 258 12.11 -14.50 -43.17
CA GLU A 258 10.99 -14.10 -44.04
C GLU A 258 10.32 -12.81 -43.56
N GLY A 259 10.76 -12.24 -42.43
CA GLY A 259 10.24 -11.02 -41.83
C GLY A 259 9.00 -11.20 -40.96
N GLU A 260 8.56 -12.43 -40.72
CA GLU A 260 7.45 -12.76 -39.83
C GLU A 260 7.88 -12.70 -38.36
N ILE A 261 6.94 -12.29 -37.50
CA ILE A 261 7.15 -12.22 -36.06
C ILE A 261 6.92 -13.61 -35.45
N VAL A 262 7.95 -14.16 -34.82
CA VAL A 262 7.93 -15.44 -34.11
C VAL A 262 8.25 -15.19 -32.64
N TYR A 263 7.47 -15.79 -31.74
CA TYR A 263 7.72 -15.69 -30.30
C TYR A 263 8.51 -16.90 -29.81
N ARG A 264 9.66 -16.65 -29.16
CA ARG A 264 10.51 -17.69 -28.59
C ARG A 264 10.64 -17.51 -27.08
N ASN A 265 10.47 -18.59 -26.32
CA ASN A 265 10.73 -18.58 -24.88
C ASN A 265 12.25 -18.74 -24.62
N GLN A 266 12.86 -17.80 -23.89
CA GLN A 266 14.31 -17.80 -23.58
C GLN A 266 14.73 -18.94 -22.63
N ASP A 267 13.85 -19.35 -21.71
CA ASP A 267 14.22 -20.18 -20.57
C ASP A 267 13.80 -21.66 -20.72
N MET A 268 12.98 -21.98 -21.73
CA MET A 268 12.69 -23.38 -22.06
C MET A 268 13.85 -23.97 -22.87
N PHE A 269 14.75 -24.64 -22.14
CA PHE A 269 15.83 -25.46 -22.67
C PHE A 269 15.33 -26.35 -23.83
N SER A 270 15.85 -26.04 -25.02
CA SER A 270 16.14 -26.98 -26.11
C SER A 270 15.11 -28.07 -26.39
N SER A 271 13.98 -27.70 -26.98
CA SER A 271 13.40 -28.43 -28.11
C SER A 271 12.43 -27.48 -28.82
N PRO A 272 12.48 -27.37 -30.16
CA PRO A 272 11.45 -26.66 -30.90
C PRO A 272 10.15 -27.43 -30.71
N LEU A 273 9.28 -26.95 -29.80
CA LEU A 273 7.87 -27.29 -29.84
C LEU A 273 7.29 -26.53 -31.04
N GLU A 274 7.56 -27.08 -32.22
CA GLU A 274 6.91 -26.71 -33.47
C GLU A 274 5.42 -27.07 -33.33
N GLY A 275 4.58 -26.05 -33.18
CA GLY A 275 3.13 -26.20 -33.23
C GLY A 275 2.44 -26.18 -31.87
N MET A 276 2.31 -24.99 -31.30
CA MET A 276 1.06 -24.42 -30.74
C MET A 276 1.44 -23.25 -29.83
N LEU A 277 1.54 -22.06 -30.42
CA LEU A 277 1.40 -20.84 -29.63
C LEU A 277 -0.06 -20.79 -29.12
N PRO A 278 -0.31 -20.49 -27.83
CA PRO A 278 -1.64 -20.07 -27.42
C PRO A 278 -1.99 -18.81 -28.21
N THR A 279 -3.11 -18.85 -28.93
CA THR A 279 -3.58 -17.78 -29.84
C THR A 279 -3.87 -16.46 -29.11
N ALA A 280 -3.85 -16.48 -27.78
CA ALA A 280 -3.91 -15.30 -26.93
C ALA A 280 -2.94 -15.48 -25.75
N LEU A 281 -2.05 -14.50 -25.55
CA LEU A 281 -1.35 -14.36 -24.28
C LEU A 281 -2.40 -14.11 -23.17
N PRO A 282 -2.24 -14.69 -21.97
CA PRO A 282 -3.22 -14.58 -20.89
C PRO A 282 -3.31 -13.18 -20.27
N ILE A 283 -2.45 -12.26 -20.68
CA ILE A 283 -2.51 -10.87 -20.27
C ILE A 283 -3.27 -10.13 -21.36
N GLY A 284 -4.33 -9.42 -21.01
CA GLY A 284 -5.08 -8.51 -21.88
C GLY A 284 -4.24 -7.30 -22.37
N ILE A 285 -3.05 -7.57 -22.89
CA ILE A 285 -2.30 -6.70 -23.77
C ILE A 285 -3.12 -6.69 -25.06
N ASP A 286 -4.07 -5.76 -25.13
CA ASP A 286 -4.92 -5.57 -26.29
C ASP A 286 -4.06 -5.13 -27.48
N HIS A 287 -3.63 -6.09 -28.31
CA HIS A 287 -2.93 -5.82 -29.56
C HIS A 287 -3.81 -5.10 -30.61
N ARG A 288 -5.05 -4.68 -30.28
CA ARG A 288 -5.99 -3.96 -31.18
C ARG A 288 -5.50 -2.62 -31.73
N ARG A 289 -4.31 -2.13 -31.39
CA ARG A 289 -3.75 -0.90 -31.98
C ARG A 289 -2.71 -1.10 -33.08
N GLN A 290 -2.55 -2.30 -33.63
CA GLN A 290 -1.88 -2.45 -34.91
C GLN A 290 -2.90 -2.65 -36.03
N ARG A 291 -3.13 -1.58 -36.81
CA ARG A 291 -3.91 -1.61 -38.05
C ARG A 291 -3.27 -2.64 -38.98
N GLY A 292 -3.95 -3.76 -39.23
CA GLY A 292 -3.56 -4.71 -40.28
C GLY A 292 -3.50 -6.19 -39.90
N CYS A 293 -3.71 -6.58 -38.64
CA CYS A 293 -3.75 -8.01 -38.29
C CYS A 293 -5.10 -8.64 -38.69
N ARG A 294 -5.06 -9.41 -39.77
CA ARG A 294 -6.17 -10.22 -40.29
C ARG A 294 -6.20 -11.57 -39.55
N TRP A 295 -6.70 -11.60 -38.32
CA TRP A 295 -6.93 -12.86 -37.60
C TRP A 295 -8.40 -13.00 -37.21
N ILE A 296 -9.01 -14.08 -37.71
CA ILE A 296 -10.38 -14.48 -37.47
C ILE A 296 -10.43 -15.12 -36.07
N CYS A 297 -11.05 -14.44 -35.10
CA CYS A 297 -11.41 -15.04 -33.83
C CYS A 297 -12.70 -15.85 -34.00
N GLN A 298 -12.62 -17.18 -33.90
CA GLN A 298 -13.77 -18.09 -33.97
C GLN A 298 -14.77 -17.93 -32.80
N SER A 299 -14.43 -17.17 -31.76
CA SER A 299 -15.30 -16.93 -30.60
C SER A 299 -16.28 -15.76 -30.77
N CYS A 300 -16.22 -15.03 -31.89
CA CYS A 300 -17.18 -13.95 -32.22
C CYS A 300 -18.32 -14.40 -33.16
N LEU A 301 -18.53 -15.71 -33.32
CA LEU A 301 -19.51 -16.30 -34.25
C LEU A 301 -20.65 -17.06 -33.56
N LYS A 302 -21.01 -16.66 -32.33
CA LYS A 302 -22.29 -16.97 -31.70
C LYS A 302 -22.80 -15.76 -30.93
#